data_AF-A0A933V1G5-F1
#
_entry.id   AF-A0A933V1G5-F1
#
_cell.length_a   1.000
_cell.length_b   1.000
_cell.length_c   1.000
_cell.angle_alpha   90.00
_cell.angle_beta   90.00
_cell.angle_gamma   90.00
#
_symmetry.space_group_name_H-M   'P 1'
#
loop_
_entity.id
_entity.type
_entity.pdbx_description
1 polymer ?
#
loop_
_entity_poly.entity_id
_entity_poly.type
_entity_poly.pdbx_seq_one_letter_code
_entity_poly.pdbx_strand_id
1 'polypeptide(L)' 'MVGRCWSALKQPSAKYSLLTLLVAGFFSGIIFWGGFNTAMEATNTLEFCISCHEMRD' A
#
# COMPACT_ATOMS: atom_id res chain seq x y z
N MET A 1 -1.99 -5.44 -23.53
CA MET A 1 -2.62 -4.46 -22.62
C MET A 1 -1.63 -3.84 -21.63
N VAL A 2 -0.78 -4.63 -20.97
CA VAL A 2 0.23 -4.16 -19.98
C VAL A 2 1.13 -3.02 -20.49
N GLY A 3 1.69 -3.13 -21.71
CA GLY A 3 2.57 -2.11 -22.28
C GLY A 3 1.90 -0.74 -22.48
N ARG A 4 0.59 -0.71 -22.74
CA ARG A 4 -0.16 0.53 -22.95
C ARG A 4 -0.44 1.26 -21.63
N CYS A 5 -0.75 0.50 -20.57
CA CYS A 5 -0.86 1.06 -19.21
C CYS A 5 0.49 1.61 -18.72
N TRP A 6 1.60 0.92 -19.01
CA TRP A 6 2.94 1.36 -18.61
C TRP A 6 3.39 2.65 -19.32
N SER A 7 3.05 2.82 -20.61
CA SER A 7 3.27 4.10 -21.31
C SER A 7 2.41 5.23 -20.74
N ALA A 8 1.15 4.95 -20.38
CA ALA A 8 0.25 5.95 -19.82
C ALA A 8 0.65 6.43 -18.42
N LEU A 9 1.29 5.58 -17.61
CA LEU A 9 1.83 5.96 -16.30
C LEU A 9 3.12 6.80 -16.40
N LYS A 10 3.90 6.60 -17.46
CA LYS A 10 5.19 7.30 -17.67
C LYS A 10 5.05 8.67 -18.33
N GLN A 11 3.88 9.01 -18.89
CA GLN A 11 3.67 10.34 -19.47
C GLN A 11 3.38 11.35 -18.34
N PRO A 12 3.97 12.57 -18.39
CA PRO A 12 3.70 13.60 -17.39
C PRO A 12 2.22 13.98 -17.43
N SER A 13 1.62 14.14 -16.25
CA SER A 13 0.20 14.49 -16.14
C SER A 13 -0.04 15.93 -16.60
N ALA A 14 -0.43 16.11 -17.86
CA ALA A 14 -0.79 17.42 -18.41
C ALA A 14 -2.12 17.98 -17.83
N LYS A 15 -2.87 17.15 -17.08
CA LYS A 15 -4.20 17.49 -16.56
C LYS A 15 -4.22 17.85 -15.07
N TYR A 16 -3.27 17.35 -14.29
CA TYR A 16 -3.23 17.56 -12.83
C TYR A 16 -2.00 18.37 -12.43
N SER A 17 -2.17 19.34 -11.54
CA SER A 17 -1.06 20.11 -10.98
C SER A 17 -0.12 19.20 -10.18
N LEU A 18 1.19 19.50 -10.21
CA LEU A 18 2.20 18.82 -9.40
C LEU A 18 1.83 18.82 -7.91
N LEU A 19 1.24 19.91 -7.43
CA LEU A 19 0.80 20.03 -6.04
C LEU A 19 -0.29 19.00 -5.71
N THR A 20 -1.28 18.84 -6.59
CA THR A 20 -2.37 17.87 -6.39
C THR A 20 -1.84 16.44 -6.38
N LEU A 21 -0.90 16.12 -7.28
CA LEU A 21 -0.23 14.81 -7.34
C LEU A 21 0.56 14.52 -6.05
N LEU A 22 1.31 15.51 -5.56
CA LEU A 22 2.12 15.38 -4.35
C LEU A 22 1.24 15.19 -3.11
N VAL A 23 0.18 16.00 -2.98
CA VAL A 23 -0.76 15.90 -1.86
C VAL A 23 -1.46 14.54 -1.86
N ALA A 24 -1.98 14.10 -3.00
CA ALA A 24 -2.64 12.80 -3.11
C ALA A 24 -1.68 11.64 -2.79
N GLY A 25 -0.45 11.69 -3.31
CA GLY A 25 0.58 10.68 -3.02
C GLY A 25 1.03 10.66 -1.56
N PHE A 26 1.08 11.82 -0.90
CA PHE A 26 1.44 11.91 0.51
C PHE A 26 0.38 11.27 1.42
N PHE A 27 -0.90 11.62 1.21
CA PHE A 27 -1.99 11.02 1.99
C PHE A 27 -2.16 9.53 1.72
N SER A 28 -2.05 9.09 0.47
CA SER A 28 -2.07 7.66 0.15
C SER A 28 -0.91 6.92 0.82
N GLY A 29 0.27 7.54 0.86
CA GLY A 29 1.44 7.04 1.58
C GLY A 29 1.19 6.86 3.08
N ILE A 30 0.62 7.86 3.76
CA ILE A 30 0.29 7.78 5.19
C ILE A 30 -0.68 6.64 5.47
N ILE A 31 -1.76 6.54 4.69
CA ILE A 31 -2.78 5.50 4.87
C ILE A 31 -2.15 4.12 4.66
N PHE A 32 -1.38 3.95 3.59
CA PHE A 32 -0.73 2.69 3.30
C PHE A 32 0.29 2.32 4.38
N TRP A 33 1.12 3.27 4.81
CA TRP A 33 2.13 3.03 5.84
C TRP A 33 1.48 2.66 7.18
N GLY A 34 0.47 3.41 7.63
CA GLY A 34 -0.25 3.12 8.86
C GLY A 34 -0.99 1.78 8.80
N GLY A 35 -1.72 1.52 7.72
CA GLY A 35 -2.45 0.26 7.53
C GLY A 35 -1.52 -0.95 7.45
N PHE A 36 -0.42 -0.84 6.71
CA PHE A 36 0.58 -1.91 6.60
C PHE A 36 1.25 -2.22 7.95
N ASN A 37 1.62 -1.21 8.73
CA ASN A 37 2.20 -1.43 10.06
C ASN A 37 1.18 -2.02 11.04
N THR A 38 -0.08 -1.58 10.98
CA THR A 38 -1.15 -2.16 11.80
C THR A 38 -1.37 -3.64 11.44
N ALA A 39 -1.37 -3.96 10.15
CA ALA A 39 -1.46 -5.34 9.69
C ALA A 39 -0.26 -6.17 10.16
N MET A 40 0.97 -5.64 10.02
CA MET A 40 2.17 -6.31 10.54
C MET A 40 2.09 -6.56 12.06
N GLU A 41 1.64 -5.56 12.82
CA GLU A 41 1.46 -5.68 14.27
C GLU A 41 0.42 -6.76 14.61
N ALA A 42 -0.73 -6.77 13.93
CA ALA A 42 -1.74 -7.80 14.11
C ALA A 42 -1.20 -9.21 13.82
N THR A 43 -0.39 -9.35 12.76
CA THR A 43 0.26 -10.63 12.41
C THR A 43 1.44 -11.02 13.30
N ASN A 44 1.86 -10.14 14.22
CA ASN A 44 2.92 -10.41 15.18
C ASN A 44 2.38 -10.76 16.58
N THR A 45 1.06 -10.90 16.71
CA THR A 45 0.41 -11.30 17.96
C THR A 45 0.44 -12.81 18.14
N LEU A 46 0.42 -13.27 19.39
CA LEU A 46 0.38 -14.72 19.69
C LEU A 46 -0.90 -15.37 19.10
N GLU A 47 -2.02 -14.64 19.11
CA GLU A 47 -3.30 -15.08 18.55
C GLU A 47 -3.20 -15.40 17.06
N PHE A 48 -2.49 -14.56 16.29
CA PHE A 48 -2.20 -14.86 14.89
C PHE A 48 -1.23 -16.03 14.75
N CYS A 49 -0.13 -16.08 15.54
CA CYS A 49 0.86 -17.15 15.46
C CYS A 49 0.23 -18.54 15.67
N ILE A 50 -0.60 -18.71 16.70
CA ILE A 50 -1.27 -19.99 17.02
C ILE A 50 -2.51 -20.28 16.15
N SER A 51 -2.88 -19.36 15.24
CA SER A 51 -3.97 -19.59 14.29
C SER A 51 -3.58 -20.58 13.18
N CYS A 52 -2.28 -20.73 12.91
CA CYS A 52 -1.74 -21.76 12.03
C CYS A 52 -1.79 -23.12 12.74
N HIS A 53 -2.27 -24.15 12.02
CA HIS A 53 -2.36 -25.53 12.51
C HIS A 53 -1.06 -26.04 13.16
N GLU A 54 0.10 -25.67 12.62
CA GLU A 54 1.41 -26.15 13.07
C GLU A 54 1.84 -25.55 14.42
N MET A 55 1.33 -24.38 14.78
CA MET A 55 1.79 -23.59 15.93
C MET A 55 0.81 -23.65 17.10
N ARG A 56 -0.28 -24.43 16.97
CA ARG A 56 -1.38 -24.47 17.93
C ARG A 56 -1.11 -25.34 19.15
N ASP A 57 0.03 -26.06 19.16
CA ASP A 57 0.48 -26.98 20.21
C ASP A 57 1.92 -26.66 20.66
#